data_AF-A0A1I1QN32-F1
#
_entry.id   AF-A0A1I1QN32-F1
#
_cell.length_a   1.000
_cell.length_b   1.000
_cell.length_c   1.000
_cell.angle_alpha   90.00
_cell.angle_beta   90.00
_cell.angle_gamma   90.00
#
_symmetry.space_group_name_H-M   'P 1'
#
loop_
_entity.id
_entity.type
_entity.pdbx_description
1 polymer ?
#
loop_
_entity_poly.entity_id
_entity_poly.type
_entity_poly.pdbx_seq_one_letter_code
_entity_poly.pdbx_strand_id
1 'polypeptide(L)'
;MNNEISKFAVAELTDMSTPENILFNALKHHRGFICQQLQQANAATLPDMLKMLGNSQMDIYYGSLNLPELFEEVITSVAIDETSYLNMLKANGGYVEITLSDSSRWILLPGTEPGKYIHLHPARYSPHSLRVKATVLKTALAVMVCLPAEARPDLKTLNHIRVSMLQLSPVKHLEQCEHLWKVMEMLKG
;
A
#
# COMPACT_ATOMS: atom_id res chain seq x y z
N MET A 1 -16.83 -1.25 28.65
CA MET A 1 -17.03 -2.40 27.75
C MET A 1 -17.10 -1.83 26.34
N ASN A 2 -15.98 -1.76 25.62
CA ASN A 2 -15.86 -1.35 24.20
C ASN A 2 -14.37 -1.27 23.80
N ASN A 3 -13.60 -2.34 24.04
CA ASN A 3 -12.19 -2.38 23.64
C ASN A 3 -11.79 -3.67 22.89
N GLU A 4 -12.79 -4.43 22.42
CA GLU A 4 -12.56 -5.63 21.62
C GLU A 4 -13.01 -5.46 20.15
N ILE A 5 -13.97 -4.59 19.87
CA ILE A 5 -14.50 -4.37 18.51
C ILE A 5 -13.43 -3.74 17.57
N SER A 6 -12.44 -3.03 18.12
CA SER A 6 -11.39 -2.40 17.29
C SER A 6 -10.28 -3.35 16.82
N LYS A 7 -10.12 -4.53 17.42
CA LYS A 7 -9.12 -5.51 16.97
C LYS A 7 -9.66 -6.43 15.87
N PHE A 8 -10.96 -6.72 15.86
CA PHE A 8 -11.57 -7.58 14.85
C PHE A 8 -11.78 -6.87 13.51
N ALA A 9 -12.10 -5.57 13.50
CA ALA A 9 -12.25 -4.80 12.26
C ALA A 9 -10.91 -4.54 11.51
N VAL A 10 -9.77 -4.68 12.20
CA VAL A 10 -8.43 -4.47 11.61
C VAL A 10 -7.96 -5.68 10.80
N ALA A 11 -8.47 -6.88 11.10
CA ALA A 11 -8.17 -8.09 10.36
C ALA A 11 -9.02 -8.23 9.08
N GLU A 12 -10.28 -7.78 9.09
CA GLU A 12 -11.22 -8.05 7.99
C GLU A 12 -11.00 -7.22 6.70
N LEU A 13 -10.23 -6.13 6.74
CA LEU A 13 -9.87 -5.36 5.53
C LEU A 13 -8.58 -5.85 4.85
N THR A 14 -7.93 -6.88 5.39
CA THR A 14 -6.67 -7.45 4.88
C THR A 14 -6.78 -8.88 4.32
N ASP A 15 -7.92 -9.57 4.48
CA ASP A 15 -7.87 -11.05 4.56
C ASP A 15 -8.59 -11.86 3.49
N MET A 16 -9.44 -11.29 2.63
CA MET A 16 -10.30 -12.12 1.78
C MET A 16 -9.59 -12.79 0.57
N SER A 17 -8.30 -12.54 0.31
CA SER A 17 -7.60 -13.12 -0.87
C SER A 17 -6.07 -13.29 -0.75
N THR A 18 -5.45 -12.92 0.37
CA THR A 18 -4.00 -13.13 0.53
C THR A 18 -3.76 -14.58 0.95
N PRO A 19 -2.88 -15.34 0.27
CA PRO A 19 -2.55 -16.69 0.68
C PRO A 19 -2.05 -16.75 2.14
N GLU A 20 -2.35 -17.86 2.83
CA GLU A 20 -2.04 -18.04 4.26
C GLU A 20 -0.54 -17.92 4.59
N ASN A 21 0.33 -18.17 3.61
CA ASN A 21 1.78 -18.06 3.75
C ASN A 21 2.36 -16.69 3.40
N ILE A 22 1.56 -15.75 2.87
CA ILE A 22 2.02 -14.42 2.45
C ILE A 22 1.63 -13.36 3.48
N LEU A 23 2.62 -12.61 3.93
CA LEU A 23 2.45 -11.35 4.63
C LEU A 23 2.51 -10.20 3.62
N PHE A 24 1.37 -9.58 3.32
CA PHE A 24 1.29 -8.48 2.35
C PHE A 24 0.30 -7.40 2.79
N ASN A 25 0.69 -6.14 2.66
CA ASN A 25 -0.19 -4.99 2.92
C ASN A 25 -0.60 -4.34 1.59
N ALA A 26 -1.72 -4.78 1.04
CA ALA A 26 -2.22 -4.32 -0.26
C ALA A 26 -2.52 -2.81 -0.27
N LEU A 27 -2.99 -2.24 0.84
CA LEU A 27 -3.26 -0.80 0.94
C LEU A 27 -1.97 0.05 0.84
N LYS A 28 -0.81 -0.50 1.21
CA LYS A 28 0.49 0.17 1.05
C LYS A 28 1.12 -0.01 -0.33
N HIS A 29 0.80 -1.11 -1.01
CA HIS A 29 1.66 -1.60 -2.07
C HIS A 29 0.95 -1.88 -3.40
N HIS A 30 -0.38 -1.95 -3.47
CA HIS A 30 -1.08 -2.37 -4.68
C HIS A 30 -2.12 -1.33 -5.13
N ARG A 31 -1.85 -0.62 -6.24
CA ARG A 31 -2.73 0.43 -6.77
C ARG A 31 -4.16 -0.05 -6.97
N GLY A 32 -4.36 -1.20 -7.64
CA GLY A 32 -5.71 -1.71 -7.91
C GLY A 32 -6.53 -1.92 -6.63
N PHE A 33 -5.87 -2.33 -5.55
CA PHE A 33 -6.53 -2.51 -4.25
C PHE A 33 -6.85 -1.16 -3.61
N ILE A 34 -5.90 -0.22 -3.64
CA ILE A 34 -6.12 1.16 -3.16
C ILE A 34 -7.33 1.79 -3.87
N CYS A 35 -7.43 1.64 -5.20
CA CYS A 35 -8.54 2.16 -5.99
C CYS A 35 -9.88 1.51 -5.60
N GLN A 36 -9.92 0.20 -5.36
CA GLN A 36 -11.13 -0.49 -4.87
C GLN A 36 -11.56 0.04 -3.49
N GLN A 37 -10.61 0.26 -2.58
CA GLN A 37 -10.89 0.83 -1.26
C GLN A 37 -11.42 2.27 -1.37
N LEU A 38 -10.86 3.07 -2.28
CA LEU A 38 -11.34 4.44 -2.54
C LEU A 38 -12.79 4.50 -3.02
N GLN A 39 -13.25 3.52 -3.82
CA GLN A 39 -14.63 3.47 -4.29
C GLN A 39 -15.64 3.23 -3.16
N GLN A 40 -15.20 2.62 -2.06
CA GLN A 40 -16.03 2.30 -0.89
C GLN A 40 -15.84 3.31 0.25
N ALA A 41 -14.76 4.10 0.21
CA ALA A 41 -14.42 5.07 1.23
C ALA A 41 -15.30 6.33 1.13
N ASN A 42 -15.57 6.93 2.28
CA ASN A 42 -16.14 8.25 2.40
C ASN A 42 -15.40 9.04 3.49
N ALA A 43 -15.73 10.32 3.66
CA ALA A 43 -15.04 11.19 4.62
C ALA A 43 -15.08 10.68 6.07
N ALA A 44 -16.09 9.89 6.45
CA ALA A 44 -16.21 9.33 7.80
C ALA A 44 -15.37 8.05 7.99
N THR A 45 -15.29 7.17 6.98
CA THR A 45 -14.54 5.90 7.07
C THR A 45 -13.06 6.04 6.75
N LEU A 46 -12.70 7.07 5.98
CA LEU A 46 -11.34 7.26 5.50
C LEU A 46 -10.28 7.36 6.61
N PRO A 47 -10.48 8.11 7.73
CA PRO A 47 -9.45 8.24 8.76
C PRO A 47 -8.97 6.91 9.34
N ASP A 48 -9.89 5.95 9.55
CA ASP A 48 -9.54 4.63 10.07
C ASP A 48 -8.78 3.79 9.04
N MET A 49 -9.20 3.82 7.78
CA MET A 49 -8.45 3.20 6.68
C MET A 49 -7.01 3.73 6.59
N LEU A 50 -6.84 5.05 6.73
CA LEU A 50 -5.53 5.71 6.61
C LEU A 50 -4.58 5.41 7.77
N LYS A 51 -5.06 4.97 8.94
CA LYS A 51 -4.18 4.55 10.06
C LYS A 51 -3.26 3.40 9.65
N MET A 52 -3.76 2.48 8.82
CA MET A 52 -3.01 1.30 8.36
C MET A 52 -1.76 1.63 7.53
N LEU A 53 -1.71 2.82 6.90
CA LEU A 53 -0.56 3.27 6.11
C LEU A 53 0.67 3.60 6.97
N GLY A 54 0.49 3.83 8.28
CA GLY A 54 1.57 4.27 9.17
C GLY A 54 2.16 5.61 8.70
N ASN A 55 3.46 5.84 8.96
CA ASN A 55 4.16 7.09 8.60
C ASN A 55 5.39 6.88 7.69
N SER A 56 5.71 5.63 7.36
CA SER A 56 6.88 5.26 6.58
C SER A 56 6.71 5.56 5.08
N GLN A 57 7.83 5.53 4.35
CA GLN A 57 7.80 5.59 2.90
C GLN A 57 7.63 4.16 2.33
N MET A 58 6.83 4.03 1.29
CA MET A 58 6.46 2.77 0.65
C MET A 58 6.59 2.87 -0.87
N ASP A 59 6.60 1.72 -1.53
CA ASP A 59 6.55 1.60 -2.98
C ASP A 59 5.16 1.06 -3.36
N ILE A 60 4.45 1.78 -4.23
CA ILE A 60 3.15 1.34 -4.76
C ILE A 60 3.39 0.75 -6.13
N TYR A 61 3.01 -0.51 -6.30
CA TYR A 61 2.92 -1.19 -7.58
C TYR A 61 1.65 -0.74 -8.33
N TYR A 62 1.79 -0.42 -9.61
CA TYR A 62 0.73 0.00 -10.52
C TYR A 62 0.77 -0.73 -11.87
N GLY A 63 1.39 -1.91 -11.92
CA GLY A 63 1.45 -2.75 -13.13
C GLY A 63 0.13 -3.46 -13.42
N SER A 64 0.19 -4.46 -14.31
CA SER A 64 -1.00 -5.14 -14.84
C SER A 64 -1.54 -6.27 -13.97
N LEU A 65 -0.73 -6.83 -13.07
CA LEU A 65 -1.13 -7.97 -12.23
C LEU A 65 -2.13 -7.52 -11.17
N ASN A 66 -3.24 -8.23 -11.04
CA ASN A 66 -4.10 -8.11 -9.87
C ASN A 66 -3.55 -8.93 -8.69
N LEU A 67 -4.18 -8.86 -7.52
CA LEU A 67 -3.69 -9.55 -6.32
C LEU A 67 -3.63 -11.09 -6.49
N PRO A 68 -4.68 -11.78 -6.97
CA PRO A 68 -4.58 -13.21 -7.28
C PRO A 68 -3.40 -13.58 -8.19
N GLU A 69 -3.24 -12.88 -9.32
CA GLU A 69 -2.15 -13.13 -10.28
C GLU A 69 -0.77 -12.88 -9.65
N LEU A 70 -0.63 -11.77 -8.93
CA LEU A 70 0.58 -11.43 -8.20
C LEU A 70 0.99 -12.55 -7.24
N PHE A 71 0.05 -13.01 -6.42
CA PHE A 71 0.33 -14.03 -5.42
C PHE A 71 0.64 -15.38 -6.03
N GLU A 72 -0.07 -15.76 -7.09
CA GLU A 72 0.20 -17.00 -7.83
C GLU A 72 1.62 -17.01 -8.42
N GLU A 73 2.04 -15.91 -9.05
CA GLU A 73 3.40 -15.81 -9.59
C GLU A 73 4.47 -15.81 -8.49
N VAL A 74 4.22 -15.11 -7.37
CA VAL A 74 5.14 -15.12 -6.22
C VAL A 74 5.29 -16.54 -5.67
N ILE A 75 4.20 -17.26 -5.44
CA ILE A 75 4.23 -18.64 -4.92
C ILE A 75 4.95 -19.57 -5.91
N THR A 76 4.69 -19.42 -7.20
CA THR A 76 5.34 -20.23 -8.25
C THR A 76 6.85 -19.96 -8.33
N SER A 77 7.29 -18.76 -7.96
CA SER A 77 8.72 -18.36 -7.99
C SER A 77 9.55 -18.88 -6.81
N VAL A 78 8.93 -19.43 -5.76
CA VAL A 78 9.62 -19.85 -4.53
C VAL A 78 9.27 -21.26 -4.06
N ALA A 79 10.04 -21.78 -3.11
CA ALA A 79 9.74 -23.03 -2.44
C ALA A 79 8.43 -22.93 -1.62
N ILE A 80 7.68 -24.03 -1.59
CA ILE A 80 6.31 -24.08 -1.04
C ILE A 80 6.29 -24.23 0.49
N ASP A 81 7.37 -24.72 1.12
CA ASP A 81 7.45 -24.89 2.56
C ASP A 81 8.33 -23.83 3.25
N GLU A 82 7.99 -23.49 4.50
CA GLU A 82 8.64 -22.45 5.29
C GLU A 82 10.15 -22.71 5.48
N THR A 83 10.55 -23.96 5.72
CA THR A 83 11.96 -24.28 6.01
C THR A 83 12.81 -24.05 4.77
N SER A 84 12.36 -24.53 3.60
CA SER A 84 13.04 -24.31 2.33
C SER A 84 13.10 -22.83 1.97
N TYR A 85 12.00 -22.09 2.17
CA TYR A 85 11.95 -20.65 1.93
C TYR A 85 12.95 -19.88 2.80
N LEU A 86 12.96 -20.12 4.12
CA LEU A 86 13.88 -19.44 5.04
C LEU A 86 15.35 -19.78 4.77
N ASN A 87 15.64 -21.03 4.39
CA ASN A 87 16.98 -21.44 3.97
C ASN A 87 17.43 -20.74 2.67
N MET A 88 16.53 -20.61 1.70
CA MET A 88 16.78 -19.84 0.47
C MET A 88 17.11 -18.38 0.79
N LEU A 89 16.33 -17.72 1.65
CA LEU A 89 16.61 -16.35 2.05
C LEU A 89 17.98 -16.24 2.74
N LYS A 90 18.29 -17.15 3.68
CA LYS A 90 19.57 -17.17 4.39
C LYS A 90 20.76 -17.32 3.43
N ALA A 91 20.63 -18.19 2.43
CA ALA A 91 21.65 -18.39 1.40
C ALA A 91 21.87 -17.13 0.52
N ASN A 92 20.86 -16.25 0.42
CA ASN A 92 20.88 -15.02 -0.39
C ASN A 92 21.05 -13.74 0.46
N GLY A 93 21.56 -13.85 1.70
CA GLY A 93 21.83 -12.67 2.53
C GLY A 93 20.61 -12.10 3.25
N GLY A 94 19.55 -12.89 3.41
CA GLY A 94 18.36 -12.58 4.20
C GLY A 94 17.18 -12.03 3.40
N TYR A 95 17.32 -11.87 2.08
CA TYR A 95 16.23 -11.49 1.18
C TYR A 95 16.47 -12.08 -0.22
N VAL A 96 15.42 -12.10 -1.05
CA VAL A 96 15.52 -12.45 -2.47
C VAL A 96 14.76 -11.41 -3.29
N GLU A 97 15.32 -11.01 -4.43
CA GLU A 97 14.59 -10.24 -5.45
C GLU A 97 14.10 -11.21 -6.53
N ILE A 98 12.81 -11.14 -6.88
CA ILE A 98 12.21 -11.87 -8.00
C ILE A 98 11.70 -10.88 -9.05
N THR A 99 11.58 -11.34 -10.30
CA THR A 99 10.96 -10.58 -11.40
C THR A 99 9.73 -11.35 -11.88
N LEU A 100 8.61 -10.65 -11.98
CA LEU A 100 7.33 -11.22 -12.41
C LEU A 100 7.09 -11.02 -13.91
N SER A 101 6.00 -11.59 -14.44
CA SER A 101 5.69 -11.64 -15.86
C SER A 101 5.53 -10.26 -16.51
N ASP A 102 5.11 -9.25 -15.74
CA ASP A 102 4.96 -7.86 -16.18
C ASP A 102 6.26 -7.04 -16.05
N SER A 103 7.40 -7.70 -15.83
CA SER A 103 8.73 -7.12 -15.56
C SER A 103 8.88 -6.41 -14.21
N SER A 104 7.83 -6.36 -13.38
CA SER A 104 7.96 -5.80 -12.04
C SER A 104 8.85 -6.67 -11.17
N ARG A 105 9.70 -6.02 -10.38
CA ARG A 105 10.61 -6.61 -9.41
C ARG A 105 10.06 -6.50 -8.00
N TRP A 106 10.21 -7.57 -7.23
CA TRP A 106 9.65 -7.73 -5.88
C TRP A 106 10.70 -8.30 -4.92
N ILE A 107 10.66 -7.84 -3.67
CA ILE A 107 11.53 -8.28 -2.60
C ILE A 107 10.75 -9.22 -1.68
N LEU A 108 11.37 -10.36 -1.41
CA LEU A 108 10.93 -11.38 -0.47
C LEU A 108 11.79 -11.33 0.79
N LEU A 109 11.14 -11.23 1.94
CA LEU A 109 11.75 -11.18 3.27
C LEU A 109 11.14 -12.25 4.19
N PRO A 110 11.79 -12.57 5.32
CA PRO A 110 11.15 -13.40 6.34
C PRO A 110 9.91 -12.69 6.88
N GLY A 111 8.80 -13.40 6.89
CA GLY A 111 7.58 -12.98 7.55
C GLY A 111 7.72 -12.95 9.07
N THR A 112 6.91 -12.10 9.70
CA THR A 112 6.93 -11.89 11.16
C THR A 112 5.66 -12.37 11.85
N GLU A 113 4.72 -12.95 11.09
CA GLU A 113 3.44 -13.45 11.59
C GLU A 113 3.43 -14.99 11.48
N PRO A 114 2.92 -15.72 12.49
CA PRO A 114 2.82 -17.18 12.43
C PRO A 114 2.08 -17.65 11.17
N GLY A 115 2.66 -18.59 10.45
CA GLY A 115 2.12 -19.12 9.19
C GLY A 115 2.43 -18.26 7.95
N LYS A 116 2.52 -16.93 8.10
CA LYS A 116 2.80 -15.99 6.99
C LYS A 116 4.30 -15.71 6.86
N TYR A 117 5.05 -16.70 6.39
CA TYR A 117 6.52 -16.62 6.32
C TYR A 117 7.08 -15.87 5.10
N ILE A 118 6.26 -15.56 4.07
CA ILE A 118 6.69 -14.80 2.88
C ILE A 118 6.26 -13.34 3.01
N HIS A 119 7.16 -12.44 3.43
CA HIS A 119 6.88 -11.01 3.43
C HIS A 119 7.23 -10.39 2.09
N LEU A 120 6.22 -9.83 1.44
CA LEU A 120 6.29 -9.36 0.06
C LEU A 120 6.27 -7.82 -0.01
N HIS A 121 7.20 -7.23 -0.75
CA HIS A 121 7.19 -5.80 -1.10
C HIS A 121 7.58 -5.55 -2.54
N PRO A 122 7.05 -4.51 -3.21
CA PRO A 122 7.63 -4.03 -4.46
C PRO A 122 9.10 -3.60 -4.23
N ALA A 123 9.99 -3.97 -5.15
CA ALA A 123 11.37 -3.51 -5.10
C ALA A 123 11.45 -2.00 -5.33
N ARG A 124 12.47 -1.37 -4.74
CA ARG A 124 12.68 0.06 -4.90
C ARG A 124 13.02 0.37 -6.35
N TYR A 125 12.30 1.33 -6.95
CA TYR A 125 12.45 1.69 -8.37
C TYR A 125 12.22 0.50 -9.32
N SER A 126 11.33 -0.41 -8.91
CA SER A 126 10.83 -1.48 -9.78
C SER A 126 10.07 -0.89 -10.98
N PRO A 127 10.10 -1.51 -12.17
CA PRO A 127 9.13 -1.22 -13.22
C PRO A 127 7.71 -1.22 -12.65
N HIS A 128 6.89 -0.29 -13.11
CA HIS A 128 5.52 -0.12 -12.62
C HIS A 128 5.41 0.14 -11.11
N SER A 129 6.39 0.86 -10.51
CA SER A 129 6.34 1.26 -9.10
C SER A 129 6.54 2.76 -8.88
N LEU A 130 5.89 3.29 -7.83
CA LEU A 130 6.06 4.68 -7.38
C LEU A 130 6.36 4.71 -5.87
N ARG A 131 7.57 5.16 -5.54
CA ARG A 131 7.99 5.38 -4.15
C ARG A 131 7.35 6.64 -3.57
N VAL A 132 6.54 6.50 -2.53
CA VAL A 132 5.75 7.59 -1.91
C VAL A 132 5.86 7.60 -0.39
N LYS A 133 5.87 8.80 0.22
CA LYS A 133 5.76 8.95 1.68
C LYS A 133 4.31 8.71 2.12
N ALA A 134 4.07 8.01 3.23
CA ALA A 134 2.72 7.78 3.76
C ALA A 134 1.89 9.07 3.87
N THR A 135 2.50 10.19 4.31
CA THR A 135 1.79 11.48 4.44
C THR A 135 1.32 12.04 3.10
N VAL A 136 2.05 11.79 2.01
CA VAL A 136 1.65 12.19 0.65
C VAL A 136 0.50 11.31 0.17
N LEU A 137 0.61 9.99 0.34
CA LEU A 137 -0.47 9.06 -0.02
C LEU A 137 -1.76 9.36 0.75
N LYS A 138 -1.70 9.52 2.08
CA LYS A 138 -2.84 9.92 2.92
C LYS A 138 -3.51 11.19 2.41
N THR A 139 -2.70 12.19 2.02
CA THR A 139 -3.21 13.44 1.47
C THR A 139 -3.89 13.22 0.12
N ALA A 140 -3.31 12.43 -0.78
CA ALA A 140 -3.90 12.09 -2.08
C ALA A 140 -5.27 11.43 -1.92
N LEU A 141 -5.34 10.40 -1.08
CA LEU A 141 -6.57 9.66 -0.82
C LEU A 141 -7.66 10.57 -0.21
N ALA A 142 -7.29 11.43 0.74
CA ALA A 142 -8.25 12.37 1.33
C ALA A 142 -8.77 13.41 0.35
N VAL A 143 -7.91 13.95 -0.51
CA VAL A 143 -8.33 14.86 -1.57
C VAL A 143 -9.30 14.16 -2.53
N MET A 144 -8.98 12.94 -2.96
CA MET A 144 -9.81 12.17 -3.92
C MET A 144 -11.17 11.78 -3.34
N VAL A 145 -11.28 11.56 -2.02
CA VAL A 145 -12.55 11.23 -1.36
C VAL A 145 -13.37 12.48 -1.01
N CYS A 146 -12.73 13.56 -0.60
CA CYS A 146 -13.44 14.74 -0.10
C CYS A 146 -13.88 15.71 -1.20
N LEU A 147 -13.25 15.65 -2.37
CA LEU A 147 -13.50 16.58 -3.46
C LEU A 147 -14.05 15.85 -4.70
N PRO A 148 -14.76 16.55 -5.59
CA PRO A 148 -15.20 15.98 -6.86
C PRO A 148 -14.06 15.37 -7.67
N ALA A 149 -14.36 14.32 -8.43
CA ALA A 149 -13.42 13.78 -9.43
C ALA A 149 -12.96 14.93 -10.34
N GLU A 150 -11.65 15.07 -10.51
CA GLU A 150 -10.96 16.17 -11.22
C GLU A 150 -10.73 17.49 -10.48
N ALA A 151 -11.25 17.66 -9.26
CA ALA A 151 -10.93 18.84 -8.48
C ALA A 151 -9.46 18.85 -8.01
N ARG A 152 -8.74 19.93 -8.33
CA ARG A 152 -7.46 20.26 -7.69
C ARG A 152 -7.71 21.27 -6.57
N PRO A 153 -7.40 20.94 -5.30
CA PRO A 153 -7.61 21.87 -4.20
C PRO A 153 -6.68 23.07 -4.31
N ASP A 154 -7.20 24.25 -3.95
CA ASP A 154 -6.33 25.38 -3.63
C ASP A 154 -5.57 25.13 -2.31
N LEU A 155 -4.61 26.01 -1.99
CA LEU A 155 -3.77 25.87 -0.80
C LEU A 155 -4.60 25.81 0.50
N LYS A 156 -5.67 26.60 0.57
CA LYS A 156 -6.54 26.68 1.75
C LYS A 156 -7.29 25.38 1.96
N THR A 157 -7.88 24.83 0.91
CA THR A 157 -8.64 23.58 0.91
C THR A 157 -7.72 22.40 1.23
N LEU A 158 -6.54 22.34 0.59
CA LEU A 158 -5.55 21.29 0.85
C LEU A 158 -5.12 21.31 2.32
N ASN A 159 -4.79 22.48 2.87
CA ASN A 159 -4.38 22.60 4.26
C ASN A 159 -5.52 22.33 5.24
N HIS A 160 -6.76 22.66 4.88
CA HIS A 160 -7.91 22.28 5.67
C HIS A 160 -7.99 20.74 5.81
N ILE A 161 -7.99 20.00 4.69
CA ILE A 161 -8.00 18.53 4.68
C ILE A 161 -6.85 17.96 5.51
N ARG A 162 -5.62 18.46 5.29
CA ARG A 162 -4.43 17.98 5.99
C ARG A 162 -4.53 18.14 7.50
N VAL A 163 -5.02 19.27 7.97
CA VAL A 163 -5.07 19.57 9.42
C VAL A 163 -6.30 18.94 10.07
N SER A 164 -7.50 19.14 9.52
CA SER A 164 -8.75 18.76 10.17
C SER A 164 -9.03 17.26 10.13
N MET A 165 -8.69 16.60 9.01
CA MET A 165 -8.94 15.17 8.82
C MET A 165 -7.71 14.31 9.10
N LEU A 166 -6.53 14.73 8.62
CA LEU A 166 -5.33 13.90 8.64
C LEU A 166 -4.39 14.17 9.81
N GLN A 167 -4.62 15.26 10.56
CA GLN A 167 -3.73 15.72 11.64
C GLN A 167 -2.26 15.90 11.17
N LEU A 168 -2.08 16.32 9.91
CA LEU A 168 -0.79 16.61 9.31
C LEU A 168 -0.52 18.11 9.30
N SER A 169 0.76 18.49 9.36
CA SER A 169 1.15 19.90 9.22
C SER A 169 0.71 20.46 7.86
N PRO A 170 0.31 21.75 7.81
CA PRO A 170 0.01 22.40 6.54
C PRO A 170 1.26 22.46 5.64
N VAL A 171 1.04 22.49 4.33
CA VAL A 171 2.07 22.84 3.35
C VAL A 171 2.11 24.35 3.17
N LYS A 172 3.30 24.90 2.88
CA LYS A 172 3.48 26.35 2.70
C LYS A 172 3.02 26.82 1.32
N HIS A 173 3.31 26.02 0.30
CA HIS A 173 3.18 26.37 -1.12
C HIS A 173 2.73 25.13 -1.93
N LEU A 174 1.87 25.30 -2.93
CA LEU A 174 1.37 24.20 -3.76
C LEU A 174 2.45 23.62 -4.68
N GLU A 175 3.44 24.45 -5.01
CA GLU A 175 4.63 24.11 -5.80
C GLU A 175 5.46 23.01 -5.11
N GLN A 176 5.37 22.88 -3.78
CA GLN A 176 6.03 21.81 -3.03
C GLN A 176 5.27 20.47 -3.10
N CYS A 177 4.10 20.44 -3.73
CA CYS A 177 3.21 19.28 -3.77
C CYS A 177 3.30 18.50 -5.10
N GLU A 178 4.35 18.69 -5.92
CA GLU A 178 4.51 17.95 -7.18
C GLU A 178 4.35 16.43 -7.02
N HIS A 179 4.91 15.87 -5.94
CA HIS A 179 4.82 14.43 -5.68
C HIS A 179 3.39 14.00 -5.30
N LEU A 180 2.61 14.87 -4.63
CA LEU A 180 1.19 14.61 -4.36
C LEU A 180 0.41 14.49 -5.67
N TRP A 181 0.67 15.41 -6.62
CA TRP A 181 0.01 15.39 -7.92
C TRP A 181 0.37 14.14 -8.71
N LYS A 182 1.65 13.75 -8.74
CA LYS A 182 2.08 12.49 -9.38
C LYS A 182 1.38 11.25 -8.81
N VAL A 183 1.18 11.21 -7.50
CA VAL A 183 0.47 10.11 -6.84
C VAL A 183 -1.01 10.10 -7.21
N MET A 184 -1.67 11.27 -7.22
CA MET A 184 -3.07 11.36 -7.63
C MET A 184 -3.29 10.94 -9.08
N GLU A 185 -2.42 11.38 -10.00
CA GLU A 185 -2.47 10.95 -11.41
C GLU A 185 -2.27 9.43 -11.53
N MET A 186 -1.27 8.86 -10.84
CA MET A 186 -1.03 7.40 -10.82
C MET A 186 -2.24 6.61 -10.33
N LEU A 187 -2.97 7.13 -9.33
CA LEU A 187 -4.18 6.46 -8.80
C LEU A 187 -5.37 6.53 -9.76
N LYS A 188 -5.48 7.59 -10.57
CA LYS A 188 -6.58 7.73 -11.56
C LYS A 188 -6.43 6.77 -12.74
N GLY A 189 -5.21 6.53 -13.21
CA GLY A 189 -4.94 5.68 -14.38
C GLY A 189 -4.82 6.46 -15.66
#